data_AF-A0A0N0M1H1-F1
#
_entry.id   AF-A0A0N0M1H1-F1
#
_cell.length_a   1.000
_cell.length_b   1.000
_cell.length_c   1.000
_cell.angle_alpha   90.00
_cell.angle_beta   90.00
_cell.angle_gamma   90.00
#
_symmetry.space_group_name_H-M   'P 1'
#
loop_
_entity.id
_entity.type
_entity.pdbx_description
1 polymer ?
#
loop_
_entity_poly.entity_id
_entity_poly.type
_entity_poly.pdbx_seq_one_letter_code
_entity_poly.pdbx_strand_id
1 'polypeptide(L)'
;MDIQAPELFDSMGEAKIAAVYVNDGQAVTANQALFDVELEKAVLEVIAPSAGIVYDFKAKVGDVIHSEQLIMLLREKLPGEQTADKKLPLEEEVAFLKAENARLKQQLKEQQLTAAG
;
A
#
# COMPACT_ATOMS: atom_id res chain seq x y z
N MET A 1 -15.27 -0.17 -8.21
CA MET A 1 -15.26 -1.59 -8.62
C MET A 1 -14.99 -2.39 -7.37
N ASP A 2 -15.76 -3.44 -7.17
CA ASP A 2 -15.77 -4.18 -5.91
C ASP A 2 -14.83 -5.37 -6.04
N ILE A 3 -13.96 -5.56 -5.05
CA ILE A 3 -13.08 -6.71 -4.95
C ILE A 3 -13.58 -7.58 -3.81
N GLN A 4 -14.01 -8.78 -4.17
CA GLN A 4 -14.59 -9.75 -3.25
C GLN A 4 -13.63 -10.91 -3.00
N ALA A 5 -13.85 -11.62 -1.90
CA ALA A 5 -13.24 -12.92 -1.67
C ALA A 5 -13.64 -13.89 -2.80
N PRO A 6 -12.72 -14.79 -3.23
CA PRO A 6 -13.05 -15.79 -4.23
C PRO A 6 -14.10 -16.77 -3.68
N GLU A 7 -14.70 -17.53 -4.58
CA GLU A 7 -15.55 -18.66 -4.17
C GLU A 7 -14.70 -19.69 -3.39
N LEU A 8 -15.12 -19.98 -2.16
CA LEU A 8 -14.45 -20.89 -1.25
C LEU A 8 -15.13 -22.26 -1.32
N PHE A 9 -14.38 -23.29 -1.73
CA PHE A 9 -14.88 -24.67 -1.86
C PHE A 9 -14.60 -25.55 -0.63
N ASP A 10 -14.19 -24.94 0.49
CA ASP A 10 -13.95 -25.67 1.72
C ASP A 10 -15.25 -26.01 2.46
N SER A 11 -15.20 -27.05 3.28
CA SER A 11 -16.33 -27.60 4.05
C SER A 11 -17.04 -26.59 4.95
N MET A 12 -16.35 -25.55 5.43
CA MET A 12 -16.91 -24.48 6.25
C MET A 12 -17.27 -23.22 5.46
N GLY A 13 -16.89 -23.11 4.18
CA GLY A 13 -17.09 -21.90 3.39
C GLY A 13 -16.33 -20.68 3.93
N GLU A 14 -15.24 -20.91 4.67
CA GLU A 14 -14.44 -19.88 5.35
C GLU A 14 -12.98 -19.95 4.91
N ALA A 15 -12.32 -18.78 4.88
CA ALA A 15 -10.89 -18.65 4.65
C ALA A 15 -10.34 -17.55 5.57
N LYS A 16 -9.01 -17.47 5.69
CA LYS A 16 -8.33 -16.39 6.41
C LYS A 16 -7.52 -15.53 5.46
N ILE A 17 -7.44 -14.23 5.70
CA ILE A 17 -6.47 -13.39 5.00
C ILE A 17 -5.06 -13.75 5.47
N ALA A 18 -4.23 -14.29 4.58
CA ALA A 18 -2.88 -14.74 4.91
C ALA A 18 -1.83 -13.62 4.74
N ALA A 19 -1.97 -12.83 3.68
CA ALA A 19 -1.08 -11.72 3.38
C ALA A 19 -1.84 -10.61 2.64
N VAL A 20 -1.39 -9.36 2.80
CA VAL A 20 -1.91 -8.20 2.07
C VAL A 20 -0.73 -7.46 1.45
N TYR A 21 -0.79 -7.19 0.16
CA TYR A 21 0.29 -6.61 -0.64
C TYR A 21 0.06 -5.13 -0.99
N VAL A 22 -1.13 -4.62 -0.69
CA VAL A 22 -1.56 -3.29 -1.08
C VAL A 22 -2.10 -2.50 0.11
N ASN A 23 -2.09 -1.17 0.00
CA ASN A 23 -2.58 -0.25 1.02
C ASN A 23 -3.68 0.64 0.44
N ASP A 24 -4.51 1.22 1.31
CA ASP A 24 -5.47 2.25 0.89
C ASP A 24 -4.76 3.45 0.25
N GLY A 25 -5.30 3.91 -0.88
CA GLY A 25 -4.71 4.98 -1.70
C GLY A 25 -3.58 4.52 -2.62
N GLN A 26 -3.20 3.24 -2.59
CA GLN A 26 -2.16 2.68 -3.45
C GLN A 26 -2.68 2.50 -4.88
N ALA A 27 -1.85 2.77 -5.88
CA ALA A 27 -2.12 2.45 -7.27
C ALA A 27 -1.73 1.01 -7.57
N VAL A 28 -2.62 0.30 -8.26
CA VAL A 28 -2.41 -1.07 -8.71
C VAL A 28 -2.57 -1.18 -10.22
N THR A 29 -1.90 -2.15 -10.84
CA THR A 29 -2.10 -2.50 -12.25
C THR A 29 -3.01 -3.71 -12.40
N ALA A 30 -3.58 -3.89 -13.60
CA ALA A 30 -4.25 -5.14 -13.94
C ALA A 30 -3.27 -6.31 -13.76
N ASN A 31 -3.77 -7.45 -13.30
CA ASN A 31 -3.01 -8.66 -12.99
C ASN A 31 -1.99 -8.52 -11.84
N GLN A 32 -2.07 -7.48 -11.01
CA GLN A 32 -1.25 -7.35 -9.80
C GLN A 32 -1.88 -8.10 -8.62
N ALA A 33 -1.07 -8.82 -7.85
CA ALA A 33 -1.46 -9.45 -6.58
C ALA A 33 -1.97 -8.41 -5.56
N LEU A 34 -3.11 -8.67 -4.93
CA LEU A 34 -3.71 -7.78 -3.92
C LEU A 34 -3.54 -8.35 -2.52
N PHE A 35 -3.96 -9.58 -2.31
CA PHE A 35 -3.90 -10.30 -1.04
C PHE A 35 -4.03 -11.81 -1.28
N ASP A 36 -3.58 -12.59 -0.29
CA ASP A 36 -3.72 -14.04 -0.29
C ASP A 36 -4.76 -14.48 0.73
N VAL A 37 -5.50 -15.53 0.39
CA VAL A 37 -6.44 -16.20 1.28
C VAL A 37 -5.98 -17.63 1.53
N GLU A 38 -5.95 -18.03 2.79
CA GLU A 38 -5.57 -19.37 3.23
C GLU A 38 -6.80 -20.15 3.67
N LEU A 39 -6.95 -21.34 3.09
CA LEU A 39 -7.86 -22.41 3.50
C LEU A 39 -7.03 -23.55 4.10
N GLU A 40 -7.67 -24.53 4.75
CA GLU A 40 -6.96 -25.65 5.43
C GLU A 40 -5.96 -26.37 4.53
N LYS A 41 -6.25 -26.47 3.22
CA LYS A 41 -5.47 -27.26 2.25
C LYS A 41 -5.02 -26.47 1.02
N ALA A 42 -5.23 -25.16 0.98
CA ALA A 42 -4.93 -24.34 -0.18
C ALA A 42 -4.66 -22.89 0.21
N VAL A 43 -3.82 -22.21 -0.59
CA VAL A 43 -3.69 -20.76 -0.56
C VAL A 43 -4.09 -20.25 -1.94
N LEU A 44 -5.00 -19.29 -1.98
CA LEU A 44 -5.47 -18.68 -3.22
C LEU A 44 -5.02 -17.22 -3.24
N GLU A 45 -4.51 -16.79 -4.39
CA GLU A 45 -4.11 -15.41 -4.62
C GLU A 45 -5.28 -14.63 -5.24
N VAL A 46 -5.56 -13.45 -4.72
CA VAL A 46 -6.56 -12.53 -5.29
C VAL A 46 -5.85 -11.45 -6.08
N ILE A 47 -6.17 -11.37 -7.36
CA ILE A 47 -5.49 -10.53 -8.35
C ILE A 47 -6.41 -9.38 -8.78
N ALA A 48 -5.82 -8.20 -9.01
CA ALA A 48 -6.52 -7.03 -9.52
C ALA A 48 -7.05 -7.25 -10.95
N PRO A 49 -8.37 -7.15 -11.20
CA PRO A 49 -8.93 -7.37 -12.53
C PRO A 49 -8.69 -6.19 -13.49
N SER A 50 -8.35 -5.01 -12.97
CA SER A 50 -7.98 -3.83 -13.76
C SER A 50 -7.07 -2.89 -12.96
N ALA A 51 -6.47 -1.91 -13.64
CA ALA A 51 -5.69 -0.88 -12.97
C ALA A 51 -6.61 0.10 -12.21
N GLY A 52 -6.15 0.61 -11.07
CA GLY A 52 -6.93 1.53 -10.24
C GLY A 52 -6.22 1.97 -8.97
N ILE A 53 -6.95 2.67 -8.10
CA ILE A 53 -6.55 3.07 -6.77
C ILE A 53 -7.34 2.25 -5.76
N VAL A 54 -6.64 1.62 -4.82
CA VAL A 54 -7.23 0.88 -3.68
C VAL A 54 -7.92 1.85 -2.74
N TYR A 55 -9.10 1.48 -2.28
CA TYR A 55 -9.92 2.28 -1.38
C TYR A 55 -10.80 1.38 -0.51
N ASP A 56 -11.07 1.81 0.73
CA ASP A 56 -11.98 1.14 1.67
C ASP A 56 -11.59 -0.34 1.90
N PHE A 57 -10.31 -0.61 2.17
CA PHE A 57 -9.84 -1.96 2.54
C PHE A 57 -10.35 -2.33 3.94
N LYS A 58 -11.21 -3.34 4.03
CA LYS A 58 -11.91 -3.70 5.28
C LYS A 58 -11.29 -4.83 6.06
N ALA A 59 -10.51 -5.69 5.42
CA ALA A 59 -9.94 -6.87 6.05
C ALA A 59 -8.50 -6.64 6.54
N LYS A 60 -8.04 -7.48 7.46
CA LYS A 60 -6.67 -7.53 7.97
C LYS A 60 -6.16 -8.96 7.93
N VAL A 61 -4.83 -9.10 7.95
CA VAL A 61 -4.20 -10.41 8.08
C VAL A 61 -4.73 -11.13 9.33
N GLY A 62 -5.19 -12.36 9.14
CA GLY A 62 -5.81 -13.21 10.16
C GLY A 62 -7.34 -13.13 10.23
N ASP A 63 -7.98 -12.16 9.57
CA ASP A 63 -9.44 -12.06 9.53
C ASP A 63 -10.06 -13.24 8.79
N VAL A 64 -11.16 -13.76 9.32
CA VAL A 64 -11.98 -14.79 8.65
C VAL A 64 -12.92 -14.11 7.66
N ILE A 65 -13.01 -14.66 6.45
CA ILE A 65 -13.84 -14.17 5.36
C ILE A 65 -14.68 -15.29 4.76
N HIS A 66 -15.80 -14.92 4.14
CA HIS A 66 -16.69 -15.82 3.40
C HIS A 66 -16.62 -15.58 1.89
N SER A 67 -17.09 -16.55 1.08
CA SER A 67 -17.24 -16.40 -0.36
C SER A 67 -17.99 -15.11 -0.72
N GLU A 68 -17.54 -14.42 -1.78
CA GLU A 68 -18.14 -13.18 -2.30
C GLU A 68 -18.17 -11.99 -1.30
N GLN A 69 -17.57 -12.14 -0.11
CA GLN A 69 -17.48 -11.05 0.86
C GLN A 69 -16.68 -9.89 0.27
N LEU A 70 -17.22 -8.67 0.36
CA LEU A 70 -16.52 -7.45 -0.05
C LEU A 70 -15.28 -7.21 0.82
N ILE A 71 -14.11 -7.13 0.19
CA ILE A 71 -12.81 -6.92 0.87
C ILE A 71 -12.32 -5.48 0.69
N MET A 72 -12.37 -4.96 -0.53
CA MET A 72 -11.93 -3.60 -0.86
C MET A 72 -12.63 -3.08 -2.12
N LEU A 73 -12.40 -1.81 -2.44
CA LEU A 73 -12.82 -1.18 -3.68
C LEU A 73 -11.60 -0.73 -4.50
N LEU A 74 -11.70 -0.86 -5.82
CA LEU A 74 -10.83 -0.17 -6.78
C LEU A 74 -11.61 0.96 -7.45
N ARG A 75 -11.00 2.14 -7.54
CA ARG A 75 -11.52 3.28 -8.30
C ARG A 75 -10.52 3.77 -9.33
N GLU A 76 -10.98 4.55 -10.30
CA GLU A 76 -10.08 5.23 -11.22
C GLU A 76 -9.22 6.27 -10.49
N LYS A 77 -8.00 6.45 -11.00
CA LYS A 77 -7.10 7.50 -10.53
C LYS A 77 -7.56 8.84 -11.09
N LEU A 78 -7.75 9.83 -10.21
CA LEU A 78 -8.13 11.17 -10.64
C LEU A 78 -6.93 11.94 -11.20
N PRO A 79 -7.14 12.89 -12.14
CA PRO A 79 -6.07 13.75 -12.63
C PRO A 79 -5.40 14.53 -11.48
N GLY A 80 -4.07 14.46 -11.39
CA GLY A 80 -3.29 15.16 -10.35
C GLY A 80 -3.28 14.48 -8.97
N GLU A 81 -3.93 13.34 -8.82
CA GLU A 81 -3.97 12.59 -7.56
C GLU A 81 -2.61 11.96 -7.22
N GLN A 82 -2.16 12.20 -5.98
CA GLN A 82 -1.00 11.52 -5.40
C GLN A 82 -1.44 10.16 -4.85
N THR A 83 -0.63 9.14 -5.09
CA THR A 83 -0.91 7.75 -4.70
C THR A 83 0.00 7.34 -3.55
N ALA A 84 -0.44 6.41 -2.71
CA ALA A 84 0.31 5.98 -1.54
C ALA A 84 1.68 5.34 -1.89
N ASP A 85 1.84 4.82 -3.12
CA ASP A 85 3.15 4.34 -3.62
C ASP A 85 4.19 5.43 -3.79
N LYS A 86 3.78 6.70 -3.89
CA LYS A 86 4.71 7.83 -3.87
C LYS A 86 5.16 8.11 -2.43
N LYS A 87 5.80 7.11 -1.81
CA LYS A 87 7.04 7.45 -1.12
C LYS A 87 7.99 7.89 -2.22
N LEU A 88 8.62 9.06 -2.12
CA LEU A 88 9.80 9.30 -2.96
C LEU A 88 10.70 8.06 -2.81
N PRO A 89 11.38 7.59 -3.87
CA PRO A 89 12.40 6.57 -3.74
C PRO A 89 13.22 6.88 -2.48
N LEU A 90 13.41 5.92 -1.58
CA LEU A 90 14.14 6.13 -0.33
C LEU A 90 15.49 6.86 -0.58
N GLU A 91 16.09 6.64 -1.74
CA GLU A 91 17.27 7.32 -2.22
C GLU A 91 17.07 8.82 -2.48
N GLU A 92 15.96 9.24 -3.09
CA GLU A 92 15.59 10.64 -3.30
C GLU A 92 15.21 11.34 -1.97
N GLU A 93 14.48 10.66 -1.08
CA GLU A 93 14.15 11.17 0.25
C GLU A 93 15.41 11.36 1.10
N VAL A 94 16.31 10.37 1.09
CA VAL A 94 17.62 10.44 1.76
C VAL A 94 18.52 11.51 1.13
N ALA A 95 18.50 11.67 -0.20
CA ALA A 95 19.26 12.72 -0.88
C ALA A 95 18.78 14.12 -0.49
N PHE A 96 17.46 14.34 -0.45
CA PHE A 96 16.86 15.59 -0.02
C PHE A 96 17.22 15.93 1.44
N LEU A 97 17.04 14.98 2.36
CA LEU A 97 17.37 15.16 3.78
C LEU A 97 18.87 15.41 4.02
N LYS A 98 19.76 14.77 3.23
CA LYS A 98 21.20 15.02 3.29
C LYS A 98 21.54 16.43 2.80
N ALA A 99 20.94 16.86 1.69
CA ALA A 99 21.15 18.20 1.14
C ALA A 99 20.67 19.30 2.11
N GLU A 100 19.50 19.12 2.72
CA GLU A 100 18.96 20.05 3.71
C GLU A 100 19.82 20.14 4.97
N ASN A 101 20.28 18.99 5.51
CA ASN A 101 21.20 18.96 6.65
C ASN A 101 22.55 19.64 6.36
N ALA A 102 23.09 19.44 5.15
CA ALA A 102 24.34 20.09 4.75
C ALA A 102 24.17 21.62 4.71
N ARG A 103 23.06 22.09 4.16
CA ARG A 103 22.72 23.52 4.11
C ARG A 103 22.55 24.12 5.50
N LEU A 104 21.82 23.45 6.38
CA LEU A 104 21.61 23.91 7.77
C LEU A 104 22.92 23.99 8.54
N LYS A 105 23.81 23.00 8.40
CA LYS A 105 25.14 23.02 9.03
C LYS A 105 26.01 24.18 8.53
N GLN A 106 25.93 24.50 7.25
CA GLN A 106 26.65 25.64 6.69
C GLN A 106 26.11 26.97 7.25
N GLN A 107 24.79 27.14 7.30
CA GLN A 107 24.17 28.31 7.91
C GLN A 107 24.52 28.46 9.40
N LEU A 108 24.53 27.36 10.15
CA LEU A 108 24.88 27.37 11.57
C LEU A 108 26.34 27.80 11.79
N LYS A 109 27.26 27.34 10.93
CA LYS A 109 28.68 27.70 10.98
C LYS A 109 28.89 29.18 10.67
N GLU A 110 28.17 29.73 9.69
CA GLU A 110 28.22 31.15 9.33
C GLU A 110 27.67 32.03 10.47
N GLN A 111 26.57 31.64 11.11
CA GLN A 111 26.01 32.34 12.27
C GLN A 111 26.93 32.34 13.50
N GLN A 112 27.66 31.24 13.74
CA GLN A 112 28.62 31.16 14.84
C GLN A 112 29.86 32.05 14.60
N LEU A 113 30.26 32.24 13.34
CA LEU A 113 31.42 33.06 13.00
C LEU A 113 31.11 34.57 13.09
N THR A 114 29.86 34.98 12.81
CA THR A 114 29.43 36.38 12.96
C THR A 114 29.13 36.79 14.40
N ALA A 115 28.88 35.84 15.30
CA ALA A 115 28.64 36.11 16.72
C ALA A 115 29.93 36.22 17.56
N ALA A 116 31.10 35.87 17.00
CA ALA A 116 32.38 35.83 17.69
C ALA A 116 33.32 37.02 17.37
N GLY A 117 32.87 37.99 16.58
CA GLY A 117 33.59 39.23 16.25
C GLY A 117 32.85 40.47 16.72
#